data_AF-A0A6L7G274-F1
#
_entry.id   AF-A0A6L7G274-F1
#
_cell.length_a   1.000
_cell.length_b   1.000
_cell.length_c   1.000
_cell.angle_alpha   90.00
_cell.angle_beta   90.00
_cell.angle_gamma   90.00
#
_symmetry.space_group_name_H-M   'P 1'
#
loop_
_entity.id
_entity.type
_entity.pdbx_description
1 polymer ?
#
loop_
_entity_poly.entity_id
_entity_poly.type
_entity_poly.pdbx_seq_one_letter_code
_entity_poly.pdbx_strand_id
1 'polypeptide(L)' 'MARHIHGDMNIEAHERTFEGFVRAAALVAGGAVAILLVLALVNS' A
#
# COMPACT_ATOMS: atom_id res chain seq x y z
N MET A 1 -32.79 -12.52 10.32
CA MET A 1 -31.49 -12.29 9.65
C MET A 1 -31.77 -11.49 8.39
N ALA A 2 -31.12 -10.34 8.20
CA ALA A 2 -31.27 -9.57 6.96
C ALA A 2 -30.90 -10.46 5.76
N ARG A 3 -31.56 -10.32 4.62
CA ARG A 3 -31.32 -11.15 3.44
C ARG A 3 -30.14 -10.55 2.67
N HIS A 4 -28.92 -11.01 2.96
CA HIS A 4 -27.71 -10.58 2.26
C HIS A 4 -27.38 -11.56 1.12
N ILE A 5 -27.18 -11.04 -0.09
CA ILE A 5 -26.68 -11.80 -1.23
C ILE A 5 -25.15 -11.84 -1.12
N HIS A 6 -24.57 -13.04 -1.13
CA HIS A 6 -23.14 -13.20 -1.08
C HIS A 6 -22.48 -12.53 -2.30
N GLY A 7 -21.48 -11.69 -2.06
CA GLY A 7 -20.75 -10.96 -3.12
C GLY A 7 -21.31 -9.57 -3.46
N ASP A 8 -22.51 -9.23 -2.99
CA ASP A 8 -23.15 -7.92 -3.25
C ASP A 8 -22.84 -6.87 -2.15
N MET A 9 -21.90 -7.17 -1.26
CA MET A 9 -21.48 -6.21 -0.23
C MET A 9 -20.79 -5.02 -0.90
N ASN A 10 -21.16 -3.80 -0.52
CA ASN A 10 -20.40 -2.62 -0.93
C ASN A 10 -18.97 -2.68 -0.36
N ILE A 11 -17.98 -2.64 -1.25
CA ILE A 11 -16.54 -2.72 -0.92
C ILE A 11 -15.77 -1.42 -1.14
N GLU A 12 -16.44 -0.28 -1.35
CA GLU A 12 -15.81 1.02 -1.65
C GLU A 12 -14.73 1.41 -0.62
N ALA A 13 -14.92 1.07 0.67
CA ALA A 13 -13.92 1.30 1.69
C ALA A 13 -12.67 0.41 1.51
N HIS A 14 -12.85 -0.84 1.07
CA HIS A 14 -11.76 -1.79 0.86
C HIS A 14 -10.94 -1.40 -0.37
N GLU A 15 -11.61 -1.00 -1.45
CA GLU A 15 -10.94 -0.51 -2.68
C GLU A 15 -10.07 0.71 -2.40
N ARG A 16 -10.62 1.72 -1.70
CA ARG A 16 -9.86 2.91 -1.26
C ARG A 16 -8.69 2.55 -0.36
N THR A 17 -8.88 1.59 0.54
CA THR A 17 -7.81 1.13 1.44
C THR A 17 -6.70 0.44 0.65
N PHE A 18 -7.04 -0.39 -0.33
CA PHE A 18 -6.07 -1.06 -1.18
C PHE A 18 -5.27 -0.05 -2.01
N GLU A 19 -5.94 0.95 -2.61
CA GLU A 19 -5.25 2.01 -3.33
C GLU A 19 -4.27 2.78 -2.43
N GLY A 20 -4.71 3.15 -1.23
CA GLY A 20 -3.86 3.80 -0.23
C GLY A 20 -2.67 2.94 0.18
N PHE A 21 -2.90 1.64 0.42
CA PHE A 21 -1.87 0.67 0.76
C PHE A 21 -0.80 0.56 -0.34
N VAL A 22 -1.20 0.42 -1.61
CA VAL A 22 -0.26 0.29 -2.73
C VAL A 22 0.58 1.56 -2.89
N ARG A 23 -0.03 2.75 -2.77
CA ARG A 23 0.70 4.03 -2.81
C ARG A 23 1.72 4.15 -1.68
N ALA A 24 1.32 3.81 -0.45
CA ALA A 24 2.21 3.85 0.71
C ALA A 24 3.35 2.82 0.57
N ALA A 25 3.05 1.60 0.12
CA ALA A 25 4.05 0.56 -0.11
C ALA A 25 5.09 1.00 -1.15
N ALA A 26 4.66 1.62 -2.25
CA ALA A 26 5.57 2.16 -3.27
C ALA A 26 6.49 3.26 -2.70
N LEU A 27 5.96 4.16 -1.87
CA LEU A 27 6.75 5.20 -1.21
C LEU A 27 7.78 4.61 -0.24
N VAL A 28 7.38 3.61 0.56
CA VAL A 28 8.29 2.93 1.50
C VAL A 28 9.38 2.19 0.75
N ALA A 29 9.03 1.46 -0.31
CA ALA A 29 10.00 0.74 -1.13
C ALA A 29 11.00 1.70 -1.80
N GLY A 30 10.51 2.78 -2.41
CA GLY A 30 11.35 3.82 -3.01
C GLY A 30 12.25 4.52 -1.98
N GLY A 31 11.71 4.84 -0.80
CA GLY A 31 12.46 5.43 0.31
C GLY A 31 13.56 4.51 0.84
N ALA A 32 13.27 3.21 0.98
CA ALA A 32 14.27 2.22 1.38
C ALA A 32 15.43 2.14 0.37
N VAL A 33 15.13 2.10 -0.93
CA VAL A 33 16.15 2.12 -1.98
C VAL A 33 16.97 3.42 -1.92
N ALA A 34 16.33 4.57 -1.78
CA ALA A 34 17.02 5.86 -1.70
C ALA A 34 17.99 5.91 -0.50
N ILE A 35 17.56 5.45 0.68
CA ILE A 35 18.42 5.37 1.87
C ILE A 35 19.60 4.44 1.63
N LEU A 36 19.38 3.26 1.04
CA LEU A 36 20.46 2.32 0.75
C LEU A 36 21.48 2.91 -0.22
N LEU A 37 21.04 3.65 -1.24
CA LEU A 37 21.95 4.33 -2.18
C LEU A 37 22.76 5.42 -1.49
N VAL A 38 22.13 6.25 -0.65
CA VAL A 38 22.85 7.28 0.12
C VAL A 38 23.86 6.65 1.06
N LEU A 39 23.47 5.59 1.78
CA LEU A 39 24.38 4.87 2.66
C LEU A 39 25.57 4.31 1.88
N ALA A 40 25.35 3.71 0.71
CA ALA A 40 26.41 3.17 -0.13
C ALA A 40 27.39 4.25 -0.62
N LEU A 41 26.90 5.45 -0.95
CA LEU A 41 27.74 6.56 -1.43
C LEU A 41 28.52 7.26 -0.31
N VAL A 42 27.95 7.36 0.89
CA VAL A 42 28.56 8.07 2.03
C VAL A 42 29.46 7.15 2.85
N ASN A 43 29.14 5.86 2.91
CA ASN A 43 29.85 4.84 3.69
C ASN A 43 30.57 3.82 2.78
N SER A 44 31.01 4.26 1.59
CA SER A 44 31.91 3.51 0.70
C SER A 44 33.34 3.50 1.22
#